data_AF-A0A178WSL9-F1
#
_entry.id   AF-A0A178WSL9-F1
#
_cell.length_a   1.000
_cell.length_b   1.000
_cell.length_c   1.000
_cell.angle_alpha   90.00
_cell.angle_beta   90.00
_cell.angle_gamma   90.00
#
_symmetry.space_group_name_H-M   'P 1'
#
loop_
_entity.id
_entity.type
_entity.pdbx_description
1 polymer ?
#
loop_
_entity_poly.entity_id
_entity_poly.type
_entity_poly.pdbx_seq_one_letter_code
_entity_poly.pdbx_strand_id
1 'polypeptide(L)'
;MVTVYVSGRPLYVNKELNRSDAFVAAWLPGTEGGGVADMLVRGKDHGGYRGKLSYSWPKSACQTPLNPWSPGYDPLFKLGYGLTSNQRTTVGELDEAEGPARCGATDGGGTATEDLPIHDRTDVAPYKSFIGSASNWGGTEIGPDGTASHPEITVAPADVNVQGDGLKATWTGTGAAQLYSQHPGGTDDLRGYPNADGALEFDVIVHSPPANRTVVSLHCVYPCSSEVNATKLFGDLPAGQKSTVKIPLSCFASGLDFERIDTPFLVYTDGPFSASFANVRWSPGGAKDPDARKCSDLTG
;
A
#
# COMPACT_ATOMS: atom_id res chain seq x y z
N MET A 1 -28.46 25.88 -10.02
CA MET A 1 -29.01 24.65 -9.45
C MET A 1 -29.26 24.82 -7.95
N VAL A 2 -30.46 24.47 -7.50
CA VAL A 2 -30.80 24.39 -6.07
C VAL A 2 -30.85 22.91 -5.68
N THR A 3 -30.03 22.52 -4.71
CA THR A 3 -29.96 21.13 -4.23
C THR A 3 -30.75 20.98 -2.94
N VAL A 4 -31.67 20.01 -2.92
CA VAL A 4 -32.39 19.58 -1.72
C VAL A 4 -31.77 18.27 -1.25
N TYR A 5 -31.04 18.34 -0.15
CA TYR A 5 -30.30 17.22 0.41
C TYR A 5 -31.09 16.54 1.54
N VAL A 6 -31.46 15.29 1.31
CA VAL A 6 -32.26 14.46 2.23
C VAL A 6 -31.34 13.44 2.88
N SER A 7 -31.14 13.53 4.19
CA SER A 7 -30.25 12.66 4.96
C SER A 7 -30.61 12.64 6.43
N GLY A 8 -30.33 11.53 7.12
CA GLY A 8 -30.45 11.45 8.59
C GLY A 8 -29.30 12.11 9.37
N ARG A 9 -28.22 12.54 8.70
CA ARG A 9 -27.03 13.14 9.32
C ARG A 9 -26.23 14.04 8.36
N PRO A 10 -25.40 14.97 8.86
CA PRO A 10 -24.40 15.63 8.02
C PRO A 10 -23.48 14.58 7.37
N LEU A 11 -23.18 14.75 6.09
CA LEU A 11 -22.14 13.99 5.37
C LEU A 11 -21.15 14.97 4.75
N TYR A 12 -19.95 14.49 4.45
CA TYR A 12 -18.99 15.22 3.62
C TYR A 12 -19.54 15.27 2.19
N VAL A 13 -19.92 16.46 1.75
CA VAL A 13 -20.61 16.71 0.46
C VAL A 13 -20.05 17.95 -0.24
N ASN A 14 -18.74 18.20 -0.10
CA ASN A 14 -18.10 19.38 -0.67
C ASN A 14 -18.23 19.41 -2.20
N LYS A 15 -18.12 18.25 -2.86
CA LYS A 15 -18.31 18.10 -4.31
C LYS A 15 -19.71 18.56 -4.73
N GLU A 16 -20.74 18.17 -4.00
CA GLU A 16 -22.13 18.55 -4.28
C GLU A 16 -22.39 20.02 -3.95
N LEU A 17 -21.79 20.54 -2.86
CA LEU A 17 -21.89 21.95 -2.47
C LEU A 17 -21.27 22.87 -3.53
N ASN A 18 -20.06 22.56 -4.03
CA ASN A 18 -19.40 23.33 -5.10
C ASN A 18 -20.22 23.39 -6.39
N ARG A 19 -21.01 22.34 -6.66
CA ARG A 19 -21.85 22.23 -7.85
C ARG A 19 -23.25 22.84 -7.68
N SER A 20 -23.53 23.44 -6.52
CA SER A 20 -24.84 23.97 -6.15
C SER A 20 -24.80 25.49 -5.97
N ASP A 21 -25.72 26.22 -6.61
CA ASP A 21 -25.89 27.67 -6.34
C ASP A 21 -26.57 27.91 -4.98
N ALA A 22 -27.39 26.95 -4.54
CA ALA A 22 -27.96 26.90 -3.20
C ALA A 22 -28.12 25.45 -2.74
N PHE A 23 -27.92 25.19 -1.44
CA PHE A 23 -27.97 23.87 -0.84
C PHE A 23 -28.84 23.87 0.42
N VAL A 24 -29.86 23.02 0.46
CA VAL A 24 -30.83 22.93 1.56
C VAL A 24 -30.76 21.54 2.18
N ALA A 25 -30.33 21.45 3.43
CA ALA A 25 -30.44 20.23 4.22
C ALA A 25 -31.88 20.06 4.73
N ALA A 26 -32.64 19.18 4.08
CA ALA A 26 -34.05 18.90 4.40
C ALA A 26 -34.24 17.78 5.44
N TRP A 27 -33.15 17.12 5.83
CA TRP A 27 -33.14 15.98 6.75
C TRP A 27 -34.03 14.82 6.26
N LEU A 28 -34.81 14.21 7.15
CA LEU A 28 -35.83 13.22 6.82
C LEU A 28 -37.21 13.85 7.11
N PRO A 29 -37.81 14.59 6.14
CA PRO A 29 -38.99 15.42 6.38
C PRO A 29 -40.30 14.64 6.60
N GLY A 30 -40.28 13.31 6.44
CA GLY A 30 -41.46 12.46 6.60
C GLY A 30 -42.42 12.56 5.40
N THR A 31 -43.71 12.29 5.65
CA THR A 31 -44.76 12.25 4.61
C THR A 31 -45.12 13.64 4.07
N GLU A 32 -44.84 14.71 4.82
CA GLU A 32 -45.23 16.08 4.51
C GLU A 32 -44.19 16.81 3.62
N GLY A 33 -43.78 16.16 2.52
CA GLY A 33 -42.78 16.70 1.59
C GLY A 33 -43.18 18.05 0.96
N GLY A 34 -44.48 18.37 0.94
CA GLY A 34 -44.99 19.67 0.47
C GLY A 34 -44.40 20.86 1.22
N GLY A 35 -44.05 20.70 2.50
CA GLY A 35 -43.41 21.75 3.30
C GLY A 35 -42.05 22.19 2.74
N VAL A 36 -41.32 21.28 2.07
CA VAL A 36 -40.05 21.62 1.41
C VAL A 36 -40.29 22.52 0.21
N ALA A 37 -41.31 22.21 -0.60
CA ALA A 37 -41.68 23.00 -1.77
C ALA A 37 -42.20 24.40 -1.36
N ASP A 38 -43.03 24.47 -0.31
CA ASP A 38 -43.52 25.74 0.24
C ASP A 38 -42.36 26.65 0.68
N MET A 39 -41.35 26.09 1.33
CA MET A 39 -40.17 26.86 1.75
C MET A 39 -39.30 27.31 0.57
N LEU A 40 -39.13 26.48 -0.45
CA LEU A 40 -38.30 26.82 -1.63
C LEU A 40 -38.96 27.87 -2.52
N VAL A 41 -40.27 27.76 -2.74
CA VAL A 41 -40.99 28.60 -3.72
C VAL A 41 -41.63 29.82 -3.05
N ARG A 42 -42.20 29.64 -1.85
CA ARG A 42 -42.96 30.67 -1.13
C ARG A 42 -42.28 31.14 0.15
N GLY A 43 -41.06 30.68 0.43
CA GLY A 43 -40.43 30.78 1.76
C GLY A 43 -40.43 32.16 2.40
N LYS A 44 -40.26 33.24 1.63
CA LYS A 44 -40.31 34.61 2.18
C LYS A 44 -41.70 34.97 2.74
N ASP A 45 -42.75 34.53 2.06
CA ASP A 45 -44.15 34.76 2.43
C ASP A 45 -44.67 33.66 3.38
N HIS A 46 -43.95 32.54 3.48
CA HIS A 46 -44.19 31.42 4.41
C HIS A 46 -43.26 31.44 5.63
N GLY A 47 -42.88 32.62 6.13
CA GLY A 47 -42.21 32.77 7.42
C GLY A 47 -40.70 32.51 7.46
N GLY A 48 -40.09 32.19 6.31
CA GLY A 48 -38.66 32.13 6.06
C GLY A 48 -37.93 30.93 6.67
N TYR A 49 -36.70 30.68 6.23
CA TYR A 49 -35.85 29.65 6.83
C TYR A 49 -35.50 30.04 8.28
N ARG A 50 -35.80 29.15 9.23
CA ARG A 50 -35.51 29.32 10.67
C ARG A 50 -34.65 28.19 11.26
N GLY A 51 -34.54 27.07 10.55
CA GLY A 51 -33.77 25.91 11.00
C GLY A 51 -32.30 26.26 11.22
N LYS A 52 -31.75 25.77 12.33
CA LYS A 52 -30.33 25.84 12.66
C LYS A 52 -29.81 24.41 12.84
N LEU A 53 -28.57 24.18 12.43
CA LEU A 53 -27.92 22.89 12.53
C LEU A 53 -27.88 22.42 13.99
N SER A 54 -28.48 21.27 14.27
CA SER A 54 -28.36 20.55 15.55
C SER A 54 -27.12 19.62 15.59
N TYR A 55 -26.39 19.53 14.47
CA TYR A 55 -25.13 18.79 14.34
C TYR A 55 -24.11 19.61 13.54
N SER A 56 -22.84 19.58 13.92
CA SER A 56 -21.76 20.20 13.15
C SER A 56 -21.64 19.57 11.76
N TRP A 57 -21.37 20.37 10.73
CA TRP A 57 -21.16 19.87 9.37
C TRP A 57 -19.67 19.65 9.08
N PRO A 58 -19.25 18.46 8.61
CA PRO A 58 -17.84 18.16 8.38
C PRO A 58 -17.26 18.97 7.22
N LYS A 59 -15.99 19.36 7.37
CA LYS A 59 -15.18 20.05 6.35
C LYS A 59 -14.38 19.09 5.48
N SER A 60 -13.99 17.96 6.05
CA SER A 60 -13.27 16.88 5.37
C SER A 60 -13.98 15.54 5.57
N ALA A 61 -13.65 14.56 4.75
CA ALA A 61 -14.02 13.19 5.01
C ALA A 61 -13.48 12.72 6.36
N CYS A 62 -14.23 11.86 7.04
CA CYS A 62 -13.83 11.20 8.29
C CYS A 62 -13.49 12.11 9.47
N GLN A 63 -13.97 13.35 9.46
CA GLN A 63 -13.85 14.27 10.58
C GLN A 63 -14.82 13.86 11.71
N THR A 64 -14.42 12.86 12.51
CA THR A 64 -15.21 12.32 13.63
C THR A 64 -14.31 11.96 14.82
N PRO A 65 -14.71 12.24 16.08
CA PRO A 65 -15.91 12.98 16.48
C PRO A 65 -15.79 14.49 16.20
N LEU A 66 -16.86 15.12 15.69
CA LEU A 66 -16.90 16.56 15.37
C LEU A 66 -17.93 17.31 16.22
N ASN A 67 -17.56 17.55 17.47
CA ASN A 67 -18.40 18.28 18.43
C ASN A 67 -17.67 19.51 18.97
N PRO A 68 -18.38 20.58 19.40
CA PRO A 68 -17.76 21.82 19.88
C PRO A 68 -16.75 21.65 21.02
N TRP A 69 -16.87 20.58 21.80
CA TRP A 69 -15.97 20.23 22.90
C TRP A 69 -14.82 19.31 22.50
N SER A 70 -14.77 18.85 21.25
CA SER A 70 -13.68 18.01 20.74
C SER A 70 -12.43 18.86 20.48
N PRO A 71 -11.23 18.39 20.86
CA PRO A 71 -9.98 19.04 20.45
C PRO A 71 -9.92 19.17 18.92
N GLY A 72 -9.46 20.32 18.41
CA GLY A 72 -9.36 20.55 16.97
C GLY A 72 -10.70 20.76 16.25
N TYR A 73 -11.72 21.29 16.93
CA TYR A 73 -13.03 21.59 16.34
C TYR A 73 -12.96 22.63 15.20
N ASP A 74 -12.92 22.16 13.95
CA ASP A 74 -12.90 22.96 12.72
C ASP A 74 -13.96 22.46 11.69
N PRO A 75 -15.27 22.61 11.96
CA PRO A 75 -16.31 22.19 11.03
C PRO A 75 -16.44 23.16 9.85
N LEU A 76 -17.02 22.70 8.73
CA LEU A 76 -17.39 23.57 7.61
C LEU A 76 -18.50 24.53 8.01
N PHE A 77 -19.55 23.98 8.63
CA PHE A 77 -20.64 24.74 9.23
C PHE A 77 -20.75 24.35 10.70
N LYS A 78 -20.55 25.31 11.59
CA LYS A 78 -20.60 25.11 13.04
C LYS A 78 -22.00 24.69 13.51
N LEU A 79 -22.05 24.03 14.67
CA LEU A 79 -23.32 23.80 15.38
C LEU A 79 -24.09 25.13 15.51
N GLY A 80 -25.39 25.11 15.22
CA GLY A 80 -26.24 26.30 15.23
C GLY A 80 -26.17 27.15 13.96
N TYR A 81 -25.39 26.77 12.93
CA TYR A 81 -25.38 27.47 11.64
C TYR A 81 -26.71 27.29 10.90
N GLY A 82 -27.09 28.27 10.08
CA GLY A 82 -28.24 28.18 9.18
C GLY A 82 -28.59 29.58 8.67
N LEU A 83 -28.70 29.73 7.35
CA LEU A 83 -29.05 31.01 6.76
C LEU A 83 -30.55 31.25 6.87
N THR A 84 -30.94 32.49 7.14
CA THR A 84 -32.34 32.92 7.04
C THR A 84 -32.59 33.57 5.68
N SER A 85 -33.85 33.72 5.28
CA SER A 85 -34.24 34.21 3.94
C SER A 85 -33.71 35.61 3.56
N ASN A 86 -33.22 36.39 4.54
CA ASN A 86 -32.67 37.73 4.31
C ASN A 86 -31.14 37.78 4.52
N GLN A 87 -30.49 36.65 4.77
CA GLN A 87 -29.04 36.55 4.89
C GLN A 87 -28.43 36.06 3.58
N ARG A 88 -27.39 36.74 3.11
CA ARG A 88 -26.60 36.33 1.96
C ARG A 88 -25.18 36.05 2.42
N THR A 89 -24.66 34.90 2.05
CA THR A 89 -23.24 34.57 2.18
C THR A 89 -22.84 33.79 0.94
N THR A 90 -21.58 33.91 0.57
CA THR A 90 -20.98 33.04 -0.44
C THR A 90 -20.17 31.97 0.30
N VAL A 91 -20.36 30.71 -0.08
CA VAL A 91 -19.45 29.63 0.29
C VAL A 91 -18.40 29.58 -0.82
N GLY A 92 -17.13 29.77 -0.48
CA GLY A 92 -16.05 29.66 -1.46
C GLY A 92 -15.87 28.23 -1.97
N GLU A 93 -14.98 28.04 -2.94
CA GLU A 93 -14.63 26.70 -3.43
C GLU A 93 -14.10 25.83 -2.28
N LEU A 94 -14.72 24.67 -2.11
CA LEU A 94 -14.41 23.72 -1.05
C LEU A 94 -13.48 22.62 -1.56
N ASP A 95 -12.60 22.12 -0.70
CA ASP A 95 -11.72 21.00 -1.00
C ASP A 95 -12.52 19.73 -1.33
N GLU A 96 -12.21 19.12 -2.47
CA GLU A 96 -12.82 17.89 -3.01
C GLU A 96 -11.92 16.65 -2.90
N ALA A 97 -10.80 16.74 -2.16
CA ALA A 97 -9.91 15.61 -1.92
C ALA A 97 -10.67 14.36 -1.42
N GLU A 98 -10.35 13.21 -1.99
CA GLU A 98 -10.99 11.96 -1.60
C GLU A 98 -10.56 11.56 -0.18
N GLY A 99 -11.54 11.19 0.64
CA GLY A 99 -11.29 10.61 1.95
C GLY A 99 -10.89 9.14 1.87
N PRO A 100 -10.38 8.56 2.97
CA PRO A 100 -10.14 7.13 3.04
C PRO A 100 -11.45 6.36 2.86
N ALA A 101 -11.38 5.14 2.32
CA ALA A 101 -12.56 4.31 2.03
C ALA A 101 -13.44 4.04 3.26
N ARG A 102 -12.87 4.10 4.47
CA ARG A 102 -13.58 3.94 5.76
C ARG A 102 -12.99 4.86 6.82
N CYS A 103 -13.85 5.53 7.58
CA CYS A 103 -13.45 6.39 8.68
C CYS A 103 -13.06 5.57 9.91
N GLY A 104 -11.80 5.69 10.36
CA GLY A 104 -11.27 4.94 11.50
C GLY A 104 -10.71 3.56 11.16
N ALA A 105 -10.57 3.22 9.88
CA ALA A 105 -9.77 2.08 9.47
C ALA A 105 -8.28 2.48 9.51
N THR A 106 -7.48 1.79 10.31
CA THR A 106 -6.12 1.45 9.83
C THR A 106 -6.33 0.54 8.62
N ASP A 107 -5.41 0.49 7.67
CA ASP A 107 -5.60 -0.18 6.37
C ASP A 107 -5.85 -1.71 6.43
N GLY A 108 -6.21 -2.27 7.60
CA GLY A 108 -6.25 -3.69 7.90
C GLY A 108 -4.86 -4.21 8.28
N GLY A 109 -4.77 -5.48 8.69
CA GLY A 109 -3.50 -6.18 8.97
C GLY A 109 -2.72 -5.77 10.23
N GLY A 110 -3.20 -4.84 11.07
CA GLY A 110 -2.54 -4.48 12.33
C GLY A 110 -1.19 -3.78 12.14
N THR A 111 -0.31 -3.86 13.13
CA THR A 111 1.08 -3.38 13.05
C THR A 111 1.98 -4.55 13.41
N ALA A 112 2.85 -4.98 12.50
CA ALA A 112 3.75 -6.10 12.73
C ALA A 112 4.77 -5.75 13.83
N THR A 113 5.05 -6.70 14.71
CA THR A 113 6.01 -6.55 15.82
C THR A 113 7.14 -7.57 15.79
N GLU A 114 7.04 -8.57 14.92
CA GLU A 114 8.00 -9.65 14.75
C GLU A 114 8.41 -9.73 13.28
N ASP A 115 9.59 -10.27 13.02
CA ASP A 115 10.06 -10.52 11.65
C ASP A 115 9.20 -11.59 10.97
N LEU A 116 8.96 -11.45 9.68
CA LEU A 116 8.46 -12.51 8.80
C LEU A 116 9.65 -13.25 8.19
N PRO A 117 10.10 -14.37 8.76
CA PRO A 117 11.11 -15.19 8.10
C PRO A 117 10.53 -15.82 6.83
N ILE A 118 11.25 -15.70 5.71
CA ILE A 118 10.90 -16.30 4.42
C ILE A 118 11.87 -17.45 4.12
N HIS A 119 13.17 -17.20 4.32
CA HIS A 119 14.21 -18.20 4.20
C HIS A 119 15.31 -17.95 5.25
N ASP A 120 15.42 -18.84 6.22
CA ASP A 120 16.48 -18.84 7.25
C ASP A 120 17.08 -20.24 7.35
N ARG A 121 18.21 -20.43 6.65
CA ARG A 121 18.88 -21.71 6.37
C ARG A 121 18.08 -22.71 5.55
N THR A 122 16.77 -22.62 5.62
CA THR A 122 15.78 -23.40 4.86
C THR A 122 14.56 -22.53 4.64
N ASP A 123 13.68 -22.98 3.76
CA ASP A 123 12.41 -22.33 3.51
C ASP A 123 11.53 -22.35 4.76
N VAL A 124 10.98 -21.19 5.13
CA VAL A 124 10.10 -21.05 6.28
C VAL A 124 8.65 -21.03 5.81
N ALA A 125 7.85 -21.94 6.37
CA ALA A 125 6.45 -22.08 6.01
C ALA A 125 5.69 -20.75 6.23
N PRO A 126 4.77 -20.37 5.32
CA PRO A 126 4.26 -21.16 4.19
C PRO A 126 5.07 -21.04 2.89
N TYR A 127 6.17 -20.28 2.88
CA TYR A 127 6.92 -19.99 1.67
C TYR A 127 7.82 -21.16 1.26
N LYS A 128 7.96 -21.31 -0.06
CA LYS A 128 8.84 -22.26 -0.73
C LYS A 128 9.63 -21.54 -1.80
N SER A 129 10.90 -21.92 -1.98
CA SER A 129 11.78 -21.30 -2.96
C SER A 129 11.73 -22.06 -4.29
N PHE A 130 11.74 -21.30 -5.39
CA PHE A 130 11.60 -21.80 -6.74
C PHE A 130 12.54 -21.07 -7.69
N ILE A 131 12.85 -21.71 -8.81
CA ILE A 131 13.37 -21.02 -9.99
C ILE A 131 12.30 -20.98 -11.09
N GLY A 132 12.27 -19.88 -11.85
CA GLY A 132 11.47 -19.75 -13.07
C GLY A 132 12.33 -19.20 -14.19
N SER A 133 12.08 -19.60 -15.43
CA SER A 133 12.80 -19.03 -16.58
C SER A 133 12.02 -19.18 -17.88
N ALA A 134 12.59 -18.65 -18.97
CA ALA A 134 12.08 -18.84 -20.32
C ALA A 134 11.81 -20.33 -20.67
N SER A 135 12.55 -21.25 -20.05
CA SER A 135 12.35 -22.71 -20.21
C SER A 135 11.16 -23.26 -19.42
N ASN A 136 10.82 -22.66 -18.26
CA ASN A 136 9.66 -23.04 -17.44
C ASN A 136 9.24 -21.90 -16.49
N TRP A 137 8.18 -21.17 -16.85
CA TRP A 137 7.57 -20.14 -15.99
C TRP A 137 6.56 -20.69 -14.98
N GLY A 138 6.19 -21.98 -15.09
CA GLY A 138 5.40 -22.66 -14.06
C GLY A 138 6.17 -22.90 -12.75
N GLY A 139 7.48 -22.64 -12.76
CA GLY A 139 8.35 -22.80 -11.61
C GLY A 139 8.89 -24.22 -11.47
N THR A 140 10.08 -24.32 -10.88
CA THR A 140 10.67 -25.57 -10.39
C THR A 140 11.04 -25.33 -8.93
N GLU A 141 10.41 -26.09 -8.02
CA GLU A 141 10.70 -26.00 -6.58
C GLU A 141 12.15 -26.39 -6.33
N ILE A 142 12.82 -25.61 -5.48
CA ILE A 142 14.16 -25.95 -4.99
C ILE A 142 13.97 -27.02 -3.93
N GLY A 143 14.46 -28.22 -4.24
CA GLY A 143 14.26 -29.40 -3.40
C GLY A 143 15.00 -29.31 -2.05
N PRO A 144 14.81 -30.30 -1.18
CA PRO A 144 15.47 -30.35 0.14
C PRO A 144 17.00 -30.50 0.06
N ASP A 145 17.56 -30.80 -1.10
CA ASP A 145 19.01 -30.76 -1.39
C ASP A 145 19.51 -29.34 -1.72
N GLY A 146 18.61 -28.36 -1.82
CA GLY A 146 18.90 -26.95 -2.09
C GLY A 146 19.34 -26.67 -3.52
N THR A 147 19.05 -27.58 -4.47
CA THR A 147 19.45 -27.43 -5.86
C THR A 147 18.25 -27.34 -6.81
N ALA A 148 18.41 -26.57 -7.88
CA ALA A 148 17.51 -26.54 -9.02
C ALA A 148 18.27 -26.02 -10.25
N SER A 149 17.85 -26.39 -11.46
CA SER A 149 18.57 -26.02 -12.67
C SER A 149 17.66 -25.91 -13.89
N HIS A 150 17.74 -24.77 -14.56
CA HIS A 150 17.31 -24.52 -15.94
C HIS A 150 18.53 -24.05 -16.77
N PRO A 151 18.47 -24.00 -18.11
CA PRO A 151 19.54 -23.42 -18.93
C PRO A 151 19.90 -21.96 -18.57
N GLU A 152 18.91 -21.18 -18.16
CA GLU A 152 19.08 -19.75 -17.87
C GLU A 152 19.53 -19.47 -16.42
N ILE A 153 19.24 -20.38 -15.49
CA ILE A 153 19.53 -20.20 -14.06
C ILE A 153 19.82 -21.53 -13.36
N THR A 154 20.84 -21.54 -12.51
CA THR A 154 21.10 -22.65 -11.58
C THR A 154 21.13 -22.15 -10.14
N VAL A 155 20.68 -23.00 -9.23
CA VAL A 155 20.71 -22.76 -7.78
C VAL A 155 21.41 -23.93 -7.08
N ALA A 156 22.24 -23.61 -6.09
CA ALA A 156 22.87 -24.56 -5.20
C ALA A 156 23.04 -23.97 -3.79
N PRO A 157 23.23 -24.81 -2.75
CA PRO A 157 23.56 -24.33 -1.41
C PRO A 157 24.84 -23.50 -1.38
N ALA A 158 24.90 -22.52 -0.48
CA ALA A 158 26.08 -21.70 -0.23
C ALA A 158 26.18 -21.31 1.24
N ASP A 159 27.40 -20.92 1.62
CA ASP A 159 27.72 -20.43 2.95
C ASP A 159 27.73 -18.89 2.92
N VAL A 160 26.82 -18.26 3.64
CA VAL A 160 26.72 -16.80 3.79
C VAL A 160 26.99 -16.39 5.23
N ASN A 161 26.20 -16.90 6.19
CA ASN A 161 26.42 -16.66 7.62
C ASN A 161 26.91 -17.91 8.34
N VAL A 162 26.36 -19.08 7.99
CA VAL A 162 26.77 -20.40 8.50
C VAL A 162 26.79 -21.39 7.35
N GLN A 163 27.24 -22.62 7.60
CA GLN A 163 27.32 -23.62 6.54
C GLN A 163 25.92 -23.95 5.97
N GLY A 164 25.78 -23.85 4.66
CA GLY A 164 24.58 -24.21 3.90
C GLY A 164 23.36 -23.35 4.16
N ASP A 165 23.52 -22.09 4.60
CA ASP A 165 22.39 -21.23 4.96
C ASP A 165 21.81 -20.39 3.83
N GLY A 166 22.49 -20.35 2.67
CA GLY A 166 22.10 -19.52 1.55
C GLY A 166 21.85 -20.30 0.26
N LEU A 167 21.11 -19.67 -0.64
CA LEU A 167 20.88 -20.12 -2.00
C LEU A 167 21.74 -19.30 -2.95
N LYS A 168 22.74 -19.94 -3.58
CA LYS A 168 23.52 -19.32 -4.66
C LYS A 168 22.80 -19.49 -5.99
N ALA A 169 22.28 -18.40 -6.53
CA ALA A 169 21.75 -18.36 -7.88
C ALA A 169 22.81 -17.85 -8.87
N THR A 170 22.85 -18.48 -10.04
CA THR A 170 23.70 -18.08 -11.17
C THR A 170 22.85 -17.97 -12.42
N TRP A 171 22.59 -16.74 -12.85
CA TRP A 171 21.96 -16.43 -14.12
C TRP A 171 23.02 -16.46 -15.22
N THR A 172 22.77 -17.23 -16.27
CA THR A 172 23.73 -17.41 -17.37
C THR A 172 23.68 -16.28 -18.40
N GLY A 173 22.58 -15.51 -18.41
CA GLY A 173 22.33 -14.46 -19.41
C GLY A 173 21.89 -14.97 -20.78
N THR A 174 21.56 -16.26 -20.88
CA THR A 174 21.03 -16.86 -22.13
C THR A 174 19.53 -16.64 -22.31
N GLY A 175 18.84 -16.14 -21.28
CA GLY A 175 17.43 -15.80 -21.28
C GLY A 175 16.98 -15.27 -19.92
N ALA A 176 15.73 -14.79 -19.88
CA ALA A 176 15.08 -14.31 -18.67
C ALA A 176 14.90 -15.43 -17.62
N ALA A 177 15.28 -15.14 -16.37
CA ALA A 177 15.08 -16.07 -15.26
C ALA A 177 14.94 -15.37 -13.91
N GLN A 178 14.38 -16.10 -12.94
CA GLN A 178 14.11 -15.62 -11.59
C GLN A 178 14.37 -16.69 -10.52
N LEU A 179 14.85 -16.24 -9.37
CA LEU A 179 14.80 -16.94 -8.09
C LEU A 179 13.71 -16.27 -7.26
N TYR A 180 12.79 -17.03 -6.67
CA TYR A 180 11.70 -16.46 -5.89
C TYR A 180 11.26 -17.37 -4.77
N SER A 181 10.67 -16.79 -3.73
CA SER A 181 10.00 -17.50 -2.64
C SER A 181 8.51 -17.19 -2.72
N GLN A 182 7.67 -18.21 -2.81
CA GLN A 182 6.22 -18.10 -2.98
C GLN A 182 5.48 -18.99 -1.98
N HIS A 183 4.28 -18.57 -1.57
CA HIS A 183 3.31 -19.41 -0.87
C HIS A 183 2.51 -20.22 -1.91
N PRO A 184 2.83 -21.50 -2.17
CA PRO A 184 2.19 -22.27 -3.25
C PRO A 184 0.70 -22.57 -3.00
N GLY A 185 0.26 -22.49 -1.74
CA GLY A 185 -1.09 -22.81 -1.30
C GLY A 185 -2.02 -21.60 -1.15
N GLY A 186 -1.56 -20.37 -1.35
CA GLY A 186 -2.41 -19.20 -1.10
C GLY A 186 -1.67 -17.86 -1.04
N THR A 187 -2.23 -16.96 -0.23
CA THR A 187 -1.76 -15.58 -0.04
C THR A 187 -1.80 -15.24 1.44
N ASP A 188 -0.93 -14.34 1.87
CA ASP A 188 -0.87 -13.84 3.24
C ASP A 188 -1.24 -12.35 3.31
N ASP A 189 -1.99 -11.96 4.35
CA ASP A 189 -2.23 -10.56 4.68
C ASP A 189 -1.04 -10.01 5.45
N LEU A 190 -0.20 -9.25 4.74
CA LEU A 190 1.05 -8.67 5.24
C LEU A 190 0.98 -7.16 5.41
N ARG A 191 -0.21 -6.55 5.43
CA ARG A 191 -0.39 -5.09 5.62
C ARG A 191 0.20 -4.58 6.94
N GLY A 192 0.39 -5.46 7.93
CA GLY A 192 1.04 -5.13 9.19
C GLY A 192 2.48 -4.62 9.05
N TYR A 193 3.20 -5.04 8.02
CA TYR A 193 4.61 -4.66 7.80
C TYR A 193 4.79 -3.24 7.26
N PRO A 194 4.12 -2.79 6.18
CA PRO A 194 4.17 -1.38 5.79
C PRO A 194 3.62 -0.46 6.91
N ASN A 195 2.60 -0.89 7.67
CA ASN A 195 2.11 -0.15 8.83
C ASN A 195 3.17 0.01 9.95
N ALA A 196 4.19 -0.85 9.97
CA ALA A 196 5.27 -0.84 10.94
C ALA A 196 6.57 -0.21 10.38
N ASP A 197 6.51 0.50 9.24
CA ASP A 197 7.71 0.97 8.53
C ASP A 197 8.69 -0.18 8.23
N GLY A 198 8.15 -1.31 7.78
CA GLY A 198 8.93 -2.52 7.53
C GLY A 198 9.79 -2.46 6.27
N ALA A 199 10.82 -3.30 6.23
CA ALA A 199 11.68 -3.50 5.07
C ALA A 199 11.76 -4.98 4.68
N LEU A 200 11.91 -5.24 3.38
CA LEU A 200 12.44 -6.51 2.89
C LEU A 200 13.95 -6.52 3.18
N GLU A 201 14.39 -7.49 3.97
CA GLU A 201 15.78 -7.63 4.42
C GLU A 201 16.33 -8.99 3.99
N PHE A 202 17.59 -8.99 3.51
CA PHE A 202 18.31 -10.22 3.19
C PHE A 202 19.82 -10.00 3.24
N ASP A 203 20.55 -11.07 3.55
CA ASP A 203 22.00 -11.12 3.40
C ASP A 203 22.35 -11.58 1.98
N VAL A 204 23.31 -10.91 1.36
CA VAL A 204 23.75 -11.20 -0.01
C VAL A 204 25.27 -11.19 -0.14
N ILE A 205 25.80 -12.16 -0.90
CA ILE A 205 27.17 -12.12 -1.44
C ILE A 205 27.05 -12.07 -2.96
N VAL A 206 27.45 -10.95 -3.57
CA VAL A 206 27.51 -10.82 -5.03
C VAL A 206 28.83 -11.44 -5.52
N HIS A 207 28.75 -12.53 -6.28
CA HIS A 207 29.91 -13.20 -6.87
C HIS A 207 30.30 -12.61 -8.22
N SER A 208 29.28 -12.25 -9.01
CA SER A 208 29.42 -11.56 -10.28
C SER A 208 28.31 -10.52 -10.39
N PRO A 209 28.63 -9.22 -10.57
CA PRO A 209 27.63 -8.15 -10.60
C PRO A 209 26.71 -8.30 -11.83
N PRO A 210 25.49 -7.73 -11.77
CA PRO A 210 24.54 -7.86 -12.86
C PRO A 210 25.04 -7.13 -14.11
N ALA A 211 25.05 -7.81 -15.25
CA ALA A 211 25.41 -7.21 -16.53
C ALA A 211 24.24 -6.47 -17.21
N ASN A 212 23.00 -6.89 -16.92
CA ASN A 212 21.76 -6.26 -17.41
C ASN A 212 20.90 -5.74 -16.25
N ARG A 213 19.71 -5.23 -16.58
CA ARG A 213 18.70 -4.84 -15.60
C ARG A 213 18.35 -6.02 -14.69
N THR A 214 18.57 -5.85 -13.40
CA THR A 214 18.19 -6.79 -12.34
C THR A 214 17.20 -6.12 -11.40
N VAL A 215 16.09 -6.80 -11.12
CA VAL A 215 15.04 -6.29 -10.24
C VAL A 215 14.85 -7.18 -9.02
N VAL A 216 14.41 -6.55 -7.94
CA VAL A 216 13.78 -7.24 -6.81
C VAL A 216 12.28 -6.95 -6.91
N SER A 217 11.43 -7.97 -6.78
CA SER A 217 9.97 -7.86 -6.95
C SER A 217 9.21 -8.52 -5.82
N LEU A 218 8.00 -8.02 -5.58
CA LEU A 218 6.98 -8.58 -4.69
C LEU A 218 5.70 -8.81 -5.51
N HIS A 219 5.01 -9.94 -5.29
CA HIS A 219 3.77 -10.25 -6.02
C HIS A 219 2.62 -10.52 -5.03
N CYS A 220 1.40 -10.20 -5.50
CA CYS A 220 0.13 -10.32 -4.80
C CYS A 220 -0.89 -11.14 -5.62
N VAL A 221 -0.41 -12.26 -6.18
CA VAL A 221 -1.03 -13.08 -7.22
C VAL A 221 -1.00 -12.40 -8.59
N TYR A 222 -0.43 -13.08 -9.58
CA TYR A 222 -0.40 -12.57 -10.96
C TYR A 222 -1.78 -12.09 -11.43
N PRO A 223 -1.89 -10.90 -12.06
CA PRO A 223 -0.81 -10.02 -12.51
C PRO A 223 -0.39 -8.93 -11.50
N CYS A 224 -0.80 -9.04 -10.25
CA CYS A 224 -0.50 -8.06 -9.19
C CYS A 224 0.96 -8.19 -8.75
N SER A 225 1.78 -7.16 -8.99
CA SER A 225 3.19 -7.13 -8.62
C SER A 225 3.73 -5.70 -8.57
N SER A 226 4.78 -5.48 -7.77
CA SER A 226 5.60 -4.28 -7.82
C SER A 226 7.07 -4.68 -7.76
N GLU A 227 7.89 -3.97 -8.52
CA GLU A 227 9.33 -4.22 -8.61
C GLU A 227 10.14 -2.94 -8.40
N VAL A 228 11.39 -3.12 -7.95
CA VAL A 228 12.39 -2.05 -7.85
C VAL A 228 13.62 -2.43 -8.68
N ASN A 229 14.25 -1.45 -9.30
CA ASN A 229 15.48 -1.68 -10.06
C ASN A 229 16.67 -1.78 -9.10
N ALA A 230 17.16 -3.00 -8.90
CA ALA A 230 18.26 -3.33 -8.00
C ALA A 230 19.62 -3.47 -8.72
N THR A 231 19.70 -3.11 -10.01
CA THR A 231 20.93 -3.26 -10.82
C THR A 231 22.12 -2.54 -10.18
N LYS A 232 21.95 -1.24 -9.89
CA LYS A 232 22.98 -0.43 -9.24
C LYS A 232 23.24 -0.91 -7.81
N LEU A 233 22.18 -1.28 -7.08
CA LEU A 233 22.31 -1.82 -5.74
C LEU A 233 23.26 -3.01 -5.70
N PHE A 234 23.07 -4.03 -6.55
CA PHE A 234 23.96 -5.19 -6.59
C PHE A 234 25.32 -4.88 -7.20
N GLY A 235 25.40 -3.95 -8.16
CA GLY A 235 26.66 -3.53 -8.78
C GLY A 235 27.60 -2.78 -7.82
N ASP A 236 27.05 -2.05 -6.85
CA ASP A 236 27.81 -1.24 -5.88
C ASP A 236 28.25 -2.06 -4.64
N LEU A 237 27.76 -3.29 -4.46
CA LEU A 237 28.17 -4.14 -3.33
C LEU A 237 29.60 -4.67 -3.53
N PRO A 238 30.39 -4.82 -2.45
CA PRO A 238 31.72 -5.41 -2.52
C PRO A 238 31.64 -6.89 -2.94
N ALA A 239 32.12 -7.18 -4.14
CA ALA A 239 32.08 -8.53 -4.70
C ALA A 239 32.80 -9.55 -3.79
N GLY A 240 32.19 -10.71 -3.60
CA GLY A 240 32.69 -11.79 -2.74
C GLY A 240 32.59 -11.53 -1.24
N GLN A 241 31.99 -10.41 -0.80
CA GLN A 241 31.78 -10.09 0.61
C GLN A 241 30.29 -10.05 0.94
N LYS A 242 29.96 -10.48 2.16
CA LYS A 242 28.59 -10.39 2.67
C LYS A 242 28.20 -8.93 2.89
N SER A 243 27.03 -8.58 2.39
CA SER A 243 26.33 -7.34 2.71
C SER A 243 24.90 -7.67 3.16
N THR A 244 24.37 -6.90 4.10
CA THR A 244 22.93 -6.95 4.43
C THR A 244 22.23 -5.84 3.64
N VAL A 245 21.14 -6.18 2.97
CA VAL A 245 20.34 -5.23 2.18
C VAL A 245 18.98 -5.08 2.84
N LYS A 246 18.54 -3.83 3.03
CA LYS A 246 17.20 -3.48 3.49
C LYS A 246 16.52 -2.57 2.48
N ILE A 247 15.42 -3.03 1.90
CA ILE A 247 14.60 -2.27 0.97
C ILE A 247 13.27 -1.95 1.65
N PRO A 248 12.96 -0.67 1.94
CA PRO A 248 11.67 -0.30 2.51
C PRO A 248 10.49 -0.86 1.71
N LEU A 249 9.50 -1.45 2.39
CA LEU A 249 8.32 -2.00 1.72
C LEU A 249 7.50 -0.91 1.01
N SER A 250 7.62 0.35 1.46
CA SER A 250 7.04 1.51 0.79
C SER A 250 7.55 1.73 -0.63
N CYS A 251 8.73 1.21 -0.99
CA CYS A 251 9.23 1.26 -2.36
C CYS A 251 8.42 0.38 -3.32
N PHE A 252 7.62 -0.55 -2.79
CA PHE A 252 6.75 -1.45 -3.56
C PHE A 252 5.27 -1.09 -3.49
N ALA A 253 4.90 0.01 -2.82
CA ALA A 253 3.49 0.33 -2.57
C ALA A 253 2.68 0.66 -3.83
N SER A 254 3.34 1.01 -4.94
CA SER A 254 2.66 1.30 -6.20
C SER A 254 2.38 0.01 -6.98
N GLY A 255 1.14 -0.47 -6.93
CA GLY A 255 0.69 -1.62 -7.72
C GLY A 255 0.73 -2.97 -6.98
N LEU A 256 1.07 -2.95 -5.68
CA LEU A 256 1.05 -4.11 -4.81
C LEU A 256 -0.12 -4.05 -3.82
N ASP A 257 -0.84 -5.17 -3.67
CA ASP A 257 -1.84 -5.38 -2.62
C ASP A 257 -1.23 -6.21 -1.48
N PHE A 258 -0.88 -5.55 -0.39
CA PHE A 258 -0.28 -6.20 0.78
C PHE A 258 -1.24 -7.13 1.53
N GLU A 259 -2.55 -7.12 1.26
CA GLU A 259 -3.51 -8.07 1.85
C GLU A 259 -3.41 -9.47 1.24
N ARG A 260 -2.76 -9.61 0.08
CA ARG A 260 -2.80 -10.82 -0.75
C ARG A 260 -1.44 -11.23 -1.29
N ILE A 261 -0.37 -11.03 -0.52
CA ILE A 261 0.99 -11.36 -0.96
C ILE A 261 1.12 -12.87 -1.12
N ASP A 262 1.53 -13.32 -2.32
CA ASP A 262 1.90 -14.72 -2.55
C ASP A 262 3.42 -14.87 -2.70
N THR A 263 4.12 -13.85 -3.21
CA THR A 263 5.57 -13.89 -3.46
C THR A 263 6.26 -12.73 -2.74
N PRO A 264 6.72 -12.92 -1.49
CA PRO A 264 7.35 -11.85 -0.70
C PRO A 264 8.83 -11.60 -1.02
N PHE A 265 9.43 -12.39 -1.92
CA PHE A 265 10.79 -12.18 -2.41
C PHE A 265 10.96 -12.78 -3.81
N LEU A 266 11.47 -11.97 -4.74
CA LEU A 266 11.80 -12.40 -6.10
C LEU A 266 12.98 -11.57 -6.61
N VAL A 267 13.95 -12.23 -7.25
CA VAL A 267 15.04 -11.59 -7.99
C VAL A 267 14.96 -12.06 -9.44
N TYR A 268 14.89 -11.11 -10.37
CA TYR A 268 14.80 -11.38 -11.80
C TYR A 268 15.86 -10.63 -12.59
N THR A 269 16.42 -11.28 -13.61
CA THR A 269 17.23 -10.66 -14.65
C THR A 269 17.26 -11.52 -15.91
N ASP A 270 17.58 -10.92 -17.05
CA ASP A 270 17.85 -11.61 -18.31
C ASP A 270 19.33 -11.65 -18.69
N GLY A 271 20.20 -11.02 -17.88
CA GLY A 271 21.64 -10.96 -18.11
C GLY A 271 22.44 -11.85 -17.15
N PRO A 272 23.75 -12.01 -17.40
CA PRO A 272 24.64 -12.67 -16.46
C PRO A 272 24.64 -11.99 -15.09
N PHE A 273 24.47 -12.77 -14.03
CA PHE A 273 24.50 -12.33 -12.63
C PHE A 273 24.75 -13.54 -11.73
N SER A 274 25.51 -13.38 -10.64
CA SER A 274 25.60 -14.43 -9.62
C SER A 274 25.64 -13.85 -8.22
N ALA A 275 24.78 -14.36 -7.35
CA ALA A 275 24.72 -13.98 -5.94
C ALA A 275 24.22 -15.13 -5.06
N SER A 276 24.68 -15.16 -3.82
CA SER A 276 24.13 -15.98 -2.74
C SER A 276 23.21 -15.15 -1.87
N PHE A 277 22.00 -15.63 -1.60
CA PHE A 277 21.01 -14.99 -0.75
C PHE A 277 20.74 -15.85 0.48
N ALA A 278 20.72 -15.24 1.67
CA ALA A 278 20.40 -15.90 2.94
C ALA A 278 19.61 -14.96 3.85
N ASN A 279 19.02 -15.49 4.92
CA ASN A 279 18.29 -14.72 5.93
C ASN A 279 17.28 -13.73 5.33
N VAL A 280 16.46 -14.22 4.40
CA VAL A 280 15.43 -13.43 3.71
C VAL A 280 14.23 -13.28 4.63
N ARG A 281 13.83 -12.04 4.92
CA ARG A 281 12.73 -11.72 5.83
C ARG A 281 12.10 -10.37 5.54
N TRP A 282 10.91 -10.13 6.07
CA TRP A 282 10.40 -8.77 6.26
C TRP A 282 10.57 -8.37 7.72
N SER A 283 11.25 -7.26 8.00
CA SER A 283 11.52 -6.80 9.36
C SER A 283 10.71 -5.52 9.69
N PRO A 284 9.91 -5.49 10.77
CA PRO A 284 9.22 -4.29 11.22
C PRO A 284 10.24 -3.20 11.64
N GLY A 285 9.97 -1.96 11.28
CA GLY A 285 10.86 -0.82 11.56
C GLY A 285 12.13 -0.76 10.71
N GLY A 286 12.44 -1.79 9.90
CA GLY A 286 13.66 -1.87 9.10
C GLY A 286 13.81 -0.74 8.08
N ALA A 287 12.72 -0.07 7.67
CA ALA A 287 12.80 1.10 6.79
C ALA A 287 13.39 2.34 7.48
N LYS A 288 13.40 2.37 8.81
CA LYS A 288 13.98 3.47 9.61
C LYS A 288 15.45 3.28 9.90
N ASP A 289 16.01 2.10 9.59
CA ASP A 289 17.40 1.83 9.88
C ASP A 289 18.32 2.71 9.02
N PRO A 290 19.47 3.18 9.55
CA PRO A 290 20.37 4.07 8.81
C PRO A 290 20.93 3.46 7.51
N ASP A 291 20.96 2.13 7.41
CA ASP A 291 21.43 1.36 6.26
C ASP A 291 20.31 0.97 5.28
N ALA A 292 19.05 1.36 5.56
CA ALA A 292 17.94 1.17 4.64
C ALA A 292 18.13 1.96 3.34
N ARG A 293 17.85 1.31 2.21
CA ARG A 293 17.96 1.94 0.89
C ARG A 293 16.86 2.96 0.68
N LYS A 294 17.17 4.05 -0.02
CA LYS A 294 16.15 5.01 -0.44
C LYS A 294 15.48 4.50 -1.71
N CYS A 295 14.16 4.63 -1.81
CA CYS A 295 13.45 4.21 -3.03
C CYS A 295 13.97 4.93 -4.28
N SER A 296 14.43 6.18 -4.15
CA SER A 296 15.05 6.96 -5.24
C SER A 296 16.35 6.35 -5.78
N ASP A 297 17.02 5.50 -5.01
CA ASP A 297 18.25 4.82 -5.44
C ASP A 297 17.94 3.51 -6.18
N LEU A 298 16.67 3.10 -6.18
CA LEU A 298 16.15 1.86 -6.76
C LEU A 298 15.19 2.11 -7.92
N THR A 299 15.19 3.33 -8.45
CA THR A 299 14.48 3.71 -9.68
C THR A 299 15.42 3.49 -10.87
N GLY A 300 14.92 2.75 -11.87
CA GLY A 300 15.59 2.52 -13.15
C GLY A 300 15.29 3.61 -14.16
#